data_AF-A0A8H6W6E4-F1
#
_entry.id   AF-A0A8H6W6E4-F1
#
_cell.length_a   1.000
_cell.length_b   1.000
_cell.length_c   1.000
_cell.angle_alpha   90.00
_cell.angle_beta   90.00
_cell.angle_gamma   90.00
#
_symmetry.space_group_name_H-M   'P 1'
#
loop_
_entity.id
_entity.type
_entity.pdbx_description
1 polymer ?
#
loop_
_entity_poly.entity_id
_entity_poly.type
_entity_poly.pdbx_seq_one_letter_code
_entity_poly.pdbx_strand_id
1 'polypeptide(L)'
;MPKAPSSTIVPPAVEAEPGMPPGNLILLVAPAPDIRTNSSVGAANCSCSPCCRFRAKYHFGDASFMSPHHESLSSDESVDPRGSPAFTEIDNIASNFRSSFPAHLRHPIVENVVDQHLYVACLMPLLTTILLHDPHADVRRSGCISALRIVTAARSILDLAYEVCSTSFDVTLLDPFCSFCWFVASRVLVRFLQAAMDVNNTDQVSTLRAELEFMQGAIMRIGQRVPLAFRYGKMLNDLIANRCGPSTQAIIELNFPRTTDEVLDMGAWFEESSSLHEPLGQQADPRSFMTVG
;
A
#
# COMPACT_ATOMS: atom_id res chain seq x y z
N MET A 1 -37.91 54.28 -39.50
CA MET A 1 -36.71 53.45 -39.25
C MET A 1 -37.13 52.14 -38.62
N PRO A 2 -36.98 50.99 -39.30
CA PRO A 2 -37.17 49.68 -38.68
C PRO A 2 -35.85 48.94 -38.45
N LYS A 3 -35.83 48.27 -37.29
CA LYS A 3 -34.80 47.43 -36.65
C LYS A 3 -34.09 46.45 -37.61
N ALA A 4 -32.75 46.41 -37.52
CA ALA A 4 -31.94 45.31 -38.00
C ALA A 4 -32.06 44.08 -37.08
N PRO A 5 -32.01 42.84 -37.61
CA PRO A 5 -31.99 41.63 -36.80
C PRO A 5 -30.58 41.30 -36.28
N SER A 6 -30.47 41.08 -34.97
CA SER A 6 -29.28 40.61 -34.27
C SER A 6 -28.96 39.16 -34.63
N SER A 7 -27.69 38.89 -34.97
CA SER A 7 -27.14 37.56 -35.16
C SER A 7 -26.92 36.87 -33.81
N THR A 8 -27.60 35.74 -33.58
CA THR A 8 -27.28 34.83 -32.49
C THR A 8 -26.24 33.82 -32.97
N ILE A 9 -25.02 33.91 -32.45
CA ILE A 9 -23.96 32.93 -32.62
C ILE A 9 -24.26 31.77 -31.67
N VAL A 10 -24.54 30.60 -32.23
CA VAL A 10 -24.66 29.33 -31.49
C VAL A 10 -23.27 28.67 -31.45
N PRO A 11 -22.70 28.37 -30.26
CA PRO A 11 -21.48 27.58 -30.19
C PRO A 11 -21.75 26.11 -30.53
N PRO A 12 -20.79 25.40 -31.16
CA PRO A 12 -20.95 23.99 -31.52
C PRO A 12 -21.03 23.12 -30.26
N ALA A 13 -21.95 22.15 -30.31
CA ALA A 13 -22.10 21.10 -29.32
C ALA A 13 -20.80 20.31 -29.19
N VAL A 14 -20.30 20.20 -27.96
CA VAL A 14 -19.25 19.24 -27.61
C VAL A 14 -19.90 17.87 -27.59
N GLU A 15 -19.61 17.07 -28.61
CA GLU A 15 -19.94 15.64 -28.64
C GLU A 15 -19.20 14.95 -27.49
N ALA A 16 -19.97 14.51 -26.49
CA ALA A 16 -19.49 13.67 -25.42
C ALA A 16 -19.27 12.25 -25.98
N GLU A 17 -18.02 11.82 -25.99
CA GLU A 17 -17.61 10.45 -26.28
C GLU A 17 -18.37 9.43 -25.40
N PRO A 18 -18.82 8.30 -25.97
CA PRO A 18 -19.64 7.33 -25.27
C PRO A 18 -18.81 6.37 -24.39
N GLY A 19 -19.12 6.36 -23.11
CA GLY A 19 -19.30 5.14 -22.30
C GLY A 19 -18.10 4.20 -22.18
N MET A 20 -17.23 4.46 -21.20
CA MET A 20 -16.45 3.40 -20.56
C MET A 20 -17.40 2.52 -19.73
N PRO A 21 -17.39 1.18 -19.89
CA PRO A 21 -18.33 0.33 -19.17
C PRO A 21 -18.03 0.33 -17.67
N PRO A 22 -19.05 0.39 -16.80
CA PRO A 22 -18.87 0.22 -15.37
C PRO A 22 -18.31 -1.17 -15.07
N GLY A 23 -17.37 -1.22 -14.13
CA GLY A 23 -16.64 -2.42 -13.73
C GLY A 23 -17.58 -3.61 -13.51
N ASN A 24 -17.33 -4.67 -14.27
CA ASN A 24 -17.79 -6.01 -13.93
C ASN A 24 -17.03 -6.46 -12.68
N LEU A 25 -17.56 -6.01 -11.54
CA LEU A 25 -17.37 -6.59 -10.24
C LEU A 25 -17.83 -8.05 -10.34
N ILE A 26 -17.02 -8.98 -9.81
CA ILE A 26 -17.22 -10.43 -9.80
C ILE A 26 -16.77 -11.16 -11.08
N LEU A 27 -15.45 -11.31 -11.24
CA LEU A 27 -14.92 -12.56 -11.78
C LEU A 27 -14.41 -13.41 -10.62
N LEU A 28 -15.22 -14.41 -10.28
CA LEU A 28 -14.84 -15.49 -9.39
C LEU A 28 -13.44 -15.98 -9.72
N VAL A 29 -12.68 -16.28 -8.67
CA VAL A 29 -11.67 -17.33 -8.68
C VAL A 29 -12.34 -18.57 -9.28
N ALA A 30 -12.19 -18.78 -10.58
CA ALA A 30 -12.56 -20.05 -11.18
C ALA A 30 -11.74 -21.12 -10.45
N PRO A 31 -12.37 -22.18 -9.90
CA PRO A 31 -11.61 -23.25 -9.28
C PRO A 31 -10.73 -23.88 -10.35
N ALA A 32 -9.41 -23.80 -10.17
CA ALA A 32 -8.49 -24.61 -10.95
C ALA A 32 -8.86 -26.10 -10.73
N PRO A 33 -8.80 -26.95 -11.78
CA PRO A 33 -9.05 -28.37 -11.61
C PRO A 33 -8.04 -28.96 -10.60
N ASP A 34 -8.54 -29.80 -9.69
CA ASP A 34 -7.78 -30.46 -8.63
C ASP A 34 -6.60 -31.26 -9.19
N ILE A 35 -5.43 -30.63 -9.27
CA ILE A 35 -4.16 -31.35 -9.42
C ILE A 35 -3.73 -31.75 -8.01
N ARG A 36 -4.03 -33.00 -7.64
CA ARG A 36 -3.45 -33.64 -6.45
C ARG A 36 -1.93 -33.71 -6.62
N THR A 37 -1.21 -32.78 -6.00
CA THR A 37 0.20 -32.95 -5.67
C THR A 37 0.32 -33.16 -4.17
N ASN A 38 0.94 -34.28 -3.78
CA ASN A 38 1.31 -34.59 -2.40
C ASN A 38 2.12 -33.43 -1.80
N SER A 39 1.50 -32.67 -0.90
CA SER A 39 2.16 -31.63 -0.12
C SER A 39 3.02 -32.26 0.96
N SER A 40 4.33 -32.36 0.71
CA SER A 40 5.30 -32.25 1.81
C SER A 40 5.27 -30.80 2.28
N VAL A 41 4.81 -30.62 3.52
CA VAL A 41 4.75 -29.34 4.24
C VAL A 41 6.15 -28.70 4.24
N GLY A 42 6.37 -27.77 3.33
CA GLY A 42 7.51 -26.87 3.39
C GLY A 42 7.20 -25.83 4.46
N ALA A 43 7.76 -26.02 5.66
CA ALA A 43 7.83 -24.99 6.68
C ALA A 43 8.50 -23.75 6.09
N ALA A 44 7.70 -22.81 5.60
CA ALA A 44 8.17 -21.51 5.16
C ALA A 44 8.71 -20.80 6.40
N ASN A 45 10.03 -20.67 6.49
CA ASN A 45 10.69 -19.76 7.41
C ASN A 45 10.26 -18.34 7.06
N CYS A 46 9.11 -17.90 7.58
CA CYS A 46 8.66 -16.53 7.46
C CYS A 46 9.59 -15.62 8.27
N SER A 47 10.59 -15.04 7.61
CA SER A 47 11.54 -14.06 8.16
C SER A 47 10.95 -12.65 8.31
N CYS A 48 9.62 -12.52 8.29
CA CYS A 48 8.94 -11.25 8.42
C CYS A 48 8.99 -10.76 9.88
N SER A 49 9.32 -9.49 10.12
CA SER A 49 9.41 -8.92 11.49
C SER A 49 8.13 -9.17 12.34
N PRO A 50 6.91 -9.02 11.79
CA PRO A 50 5.68 -9.42 12.50
C PRO A 50 5.63 -10.91 12.86
N CYS A 51 6.09 -11.80 11.97
CA CYS A 51 6.11 -13.24 12.16
C CYS A 51 7.10 -13.64 13.27
N CYS A 52 8.27 -13.01 13.32
CA CYS A 52 9.26 -13.22 14.37
C CYS A 52 8.74 -12.76 15.73
N ARG A 53 8.03 -11.61 15.78
CA ARG A 53 7.42 -11.10 17.02
C ARG A 53 6.30 -12.00 17.53
N PHE A 54 5.46 -12.53 16.62
CA PHE A 54 4.46 -13.54 16.96
C PHE A 54 5.12 -14.78 17.57
N ARG A 55 6.12 -15.38 16.91
CA ARG A 55 6.81 -16.58 17.43
C ARG A 55 7.43 -16.34 18.80
N ALA A 56 8.11 -15.20 18.98
CA ALA A 56 8.68 -14.85 20.28
C ALA A 56 7.61 -14.82 21.38
N LYS A 57 6.55 -14.03 21.18
CA LYS A 57 5.47 -13.90 22.17
C LYS A 57 4.68 -15.19 22.41
N TYR A 58 4.47 -15.99 21.36
CA TYR A 58 3.86 -17.31 21.46
C TYR A 58 4.67 -18.25 22.35
N HIS A 59 6.00 -18.31 22.16
CA HIS A 59 6.88 -19.12 23.01
C HIS A 59 6.98 -18.59 24.46
N PHE A 60 6.71 -17.30 24.70
CA PHE A 60 6.60 -16.72 26.04
C PHE A 60 5.24 -16.98 26.71
N GLY A 61 4.29 -17.64 26.05
CA GLY A 61 2.98 -17.98 26.63
C GLY A 61 2.04 -16.78 26.80
N ASP A 62 2.19 -15.73 25.98
CA ASP A 62 1.29 -14.57 26.01
C ASP A 62 -0.13 -15.01 25.57
N ALA A 63 -1.11 -14.84 26.46
CA ALA A 63 -2.49 -15.26 26.25
C ALA A 63 -3.15 -14.62 25.02
N SER A 64 -2.67 -13.46 24.57
CA SER A 64 -3.17 -12.80 23.35
C SER A 64 -2.75 -13.51 22.04
N PHE A 65 -1.78 -14.43 22.12
CA PHE A 65 -1.22 -15.18 20.99
C PHE A 65 -1.59 -16.67 21.02
N MET A 66 -2.24 -17.16 22.08
CA MET A 66 -2.69 -18.54 22.20
C MET A 66 -4.12 -18.68 21.66
N SER A 67 -4.34 -19.69 20.80
CA SER A 67 -5.69 -20.02 20.35
C SER A 67 -6.45 -20.74 21.49
N PRO A 68 -7.73 -20.40 21.74
CA PRO A 68 -8.54 -21.03 22.79
C PRO A 68 -8.85 -22.52 22.54
N HIS A 69 -8.49 -23.07 21.37
CA HIS A 69 -8.72 -24.47 21.00
C HIS A 69 -7.51 -25.40 21.19
N HIS A 70 -6.45 -24.97 21.89
CA HIS A 70 -5.26 -25.79 22.05
C HIS A 70 -5.42 -26.85 23.16
N GLU A 71 -6.20 -27.90 22.91
CA GLU A 71 -6.12 -29.14 23.69
C GLU A 71 -4.83 -29.88 23.31
N SER A 72 -3.91 -29.98 24.28
CA SER A 72 -2.71 -30.82 24.32
C SER A 72 -2.45 -31.77 23.14
N LEU A 73 -1.83 -31.28 22.07
CA LEU A 73 -1.20 -32.12 21.05
C LEU A 73 0.20 -31.59 20.71
N SER A 74 1.10 -32.56 20.59
CA SER A 74 2.52 -32.54 20.16
C SER A 74 3.15 -31.19 19.81
N SER A 75 4.30 -30.92 20.43
CA SER A 75 5.19 -29.76 20.28
C SER A 75 5.75 -29.48 18.86
N ASP A 76 5.23 -30.12 17.82
CA ASP A 76 5.73 -30.08 16.45
C ASP A 76 4.70 -29.54 15.43
N GLU A 77 3.48 -29.23 15.86
CA GLU A 77 2.47 -28.65 14.96
C GLU A 77 2.58 -27.12 14.92
N SER A 78 2.87 -26.56 13.74
CA SER A 78 3.02 -25.12 13.56
C SER A 78 1.68 -24.41 13.77
N VAL A 79 1.54 -23.68 14.87
CA VAL A 79 0.34 -22.89 15.15
C VAL A 79 0.12 -21.82 14.08
N ASP A 80 -1.07 -21.82 13.48
CA ASP A 80 -1.50 -20.82 12.52
C ASP A 80 -1.84 -19.50 13.24
N PRO A 81 -1.08 -18.41 13.04
CA PRO A 81 -1.32 -17.14 13.72
C PRO A 81 -2.66 -16.52 13.37
N ARG A 82 -3.29 -16.92 12.26
CA ARG A 82 -4.60 -16.39 11.83
C ARG A 82 -5.73 -16.73 12.78
N GLY A 83 -5.59 -17.82 13.55
CA GLY A 83 -6.56 -18.20 14.58
C GLY A 83 -6.35 -17.49 15.91
N SER A 84 -5.30 -16.67 16.05
CA SER A 84 -5.03 -15.97 17.31
C SER A 84 -6.03 -14.82 17.54
N PRO A 85 -6.35 -14.50 18.81
CA PRO A 85 -7.18 -13.35 19.15
C PRO A 85 -6.61 -12.04 18.61
N ALA A 86 -5.29 -11.83 18.72
CA ALA A 86 -4.63 -10.61 18.23
C ALA A 86 -4.75 -10.44 16.70
N PHE A 87 -4.60 -11.52 15.92
CA PHE A 87 -4.78 -11.45 14.47
C PHE A 87 -6.23 -11.07 14.13
N THR A 88 -7.19 -11.74 14.77
CA THR A 88 -8.62 -11.54 14.54
C THR A 88 -9.04 -10.12 14.93
N GLU A 89 -8.50 -9.59 16.02
CA GLU A 89 -8.74 -8.21 16.46
C GLU A 89 -8.28 -7.20 15.40
N ILE A 90 -7.04 -7.32 14.91
CA ILE A 90 -6.51 -6.41 13.89
C ILE A 90 -7.28 -6.52 12.57
N ASP A 91 -7.60 -7.74 12.14
CA ASP A 91 -8.39 -7.98 10.90
C ASP A 91 -9.79 -7.35 11.01
N ASN A 92 -10.43 -7.46 12.17
CA ASN A 92 -11.71 -6.83 12.46
C ASN A 92 -11.61 -5.30 12.47
N ILE A 93 -10.58 -4.74 13.11
CA ILE A 93 -10.36 -3.28 13.12
C ILE A 93 -10.17 -2.78 11.68
N ALA A 94 -9.30 -3.44 10.89
CA ALA A 94 -9.05 -3.06 9.51
C ALA A 94 -10.33 -3.13 8.65
N SER A 95 -11.12 -4.20 8.80
CA SER A 95 -12.36 -4.40 8.05
C SER A 95 -13.43 -3.35 8.42
N ASN A 96 -13.51 -2.94 9.68
CA ASN A 96 -14.55 -2.02 10.16
C ASN A 96 -14.13 -0.55 10.17
N PHE A 97 -12.85 -0.23 9.99
CA PHE A 97 -12.32 1.13 10.14
C PHE A 97 -13.08 2.17 9.31
N ARG A 98 -13.29 1.93 8.02
CA ARG A 98 -14.01 2.87 7.13
C ARG A 98 -15.48 3.05 7.55
N SER A 99 -16.12 2.00 8.07
CA SER A 99 -17.52 2.08 8.51
C SER A 99 -17.70 2.91 9.78
N SER A 100 -16.63 3.06 10.58
CA SER A 100 -16.62 3.89 11.79
C SER A 100 -16.72 5.40 11.49
N PHE A 101 -16.39 5.81 10.27
CA PHE A 101 -16.53 7.21 9.87
C PHE A 101 -17.99 7.60 9.63
N PRO A 102 -18.37 8.86 9.93
CA PRO A 102 -19.62 9.46 9.48
C PRO A 102 -19.80 9.30 7.96
N ALA A 103 -21.04 9.19 7.48
CA ALA A 103 -21.31 8.88 6.06
C ALA A 103 -20.64 9.83 5.06
N HIS A 104 -20.54 11.13 5.40
CA HIS A 104 -19.89 12.14 4.56
C HIS A 104 -18.35 12.07 4.56
N LEU A 105 -17.74 11.28 5.44
CA LEU A 105 -16.30 11.03 5.53
C LEU A 105 -15.93 9.59 5.13
N ARG A 106 -16.80 8.85 4.44
CA ARG A 106 -16.49 7.48 3.99
C ARG A 106 -15.86 7.41 2.61
N HIS A 107 -16.05 8.48 1.82
CA HIS A 107 -15.58 8.61 0.45
C HIS A 107 -14.61 9.78 0.41
N PRO A 108 -13.33 9.56 0.03
CA PRO A 108 -12.31 10.60 0.01
C PRO A 108 -12.46 11.59 -1.15
N ILE A 109 -13.35 11.30 -2.10
CA ILE A 109 -13.54 12.07 -3.33
C ILE A 109 -15.02 12.38 -3.46
N VAL A 110 -15.35 13.67 -3.48
CA VAL A 110 -16.73 14.16 -3.62
C VAL A 110 -16.72 15.31 -4.62
N GLU A 111 -17.56 15.24 -5.65
CA GLU A 111 -17.70 16.30 -6.67
C GLU A 111 -16.36 16.76 -7.31
N ASN A 112 -15.47 15.81 -7.62
CA ASN A 112 -14.10 16.05 -8.12
C ASN A 112 -13.13 16.74 -7.15
N VAL A 113 -13.53 16.97 -5.90
CA VAL A 113 -12.65 17.44 -4.85
C VAL A 113 -12.08 16.24 -4.10
N VAL A 114 -10.76 16.23 -3.96
CA VAL A 114 -10.01 15.15 -3.29
C VAL A 114 -9.57 15.63 -1.92
N ASP A 115 -10.01 14.95 -0.87
CA ASP A 115 -9.44 15.11 0.46
C ASP A 115 -8.26 14.13 0.61
N GLN A 116 -7.04 14.66 0.53
CA GLN A 116 -5.81 13.88 0.60
C GLN A 116 -5.64 13.13 1.94
N HIS A 117 -6.03 13.74 3.06
CA HIS A 117 -5.91 13.09 4.36
C HIS A 117 -6.90 11.95 4.50
N LEU A 118 -8.13 12.17 4.04
CA LEU A 118 -9.16 11.13 4.04
C LEU A 118 -8.82 10.01 3.04
N TYR A 119 -8.20 10.34 1.90
CA TYR A 119 -7.71 9.37 0.92
C TYR A 119 -6.68 8.43 1.55
N VAL A 120 -5.69 8.99 2.25
CA VAL A 120 -4.69 8.20 3.01
C VAL A 120 -5.38 7.35 4.09
N ALA A 121 -6.31 7.93 4.86
CA ALA A 121 -7.04 7.20 5.89
C ALA A 121 -7.85 6.02 5.33
N CYS A 122 -8.38 6.14 4.10
CA CYS A 122 -9.08 5.06 3.41
C CYS A 122 -8.12 3.97 2.89
N LEU A 123 -6.89 4.32 2.51
CA LEU A 123 -5.87 3.37 2.06
C LEU A 123 -5.29 2.52 3.21
N MET A 124 -5.10 3.12 4.39
CA MET A 124 -4.51 2.45 5.56
C MET A 124 -5.13 1.09 5.92
N PRO A 125 -6.46 0.92 6.08
CA PRO A 125 -7.06 -0.38 6.42
C PRO A 125 -6.89 -1.41 5.30
N LEU A 126 -6.87 -0.99 4.03
CA LEU A 126 -6.65 -1.87 2.89
C LEU A 126 -5.20 -2.38 2.89
N LEU A 127 -4.24 -1.48 3.14
CA LEU A 127 -2.84 -1.86 3.28
C LEU A 127 -2.63 -2.80 4.48
N THR A 128 -3.26 -2.52 5.63
CA THR A 128 -3.21 -3.39 6.81
C THR A 128 -3.71 -4.79 6.49
N THR A 129 -4.81 -4.90 5.74
CA THR A 129 -5.34 -6.19 5.27
C THR A 129 -4.31 -6.94 4.42
N ILE A 130 -3.65 -6.24 3.48
CA ILE A 130 -2.59 -6.85 2.66
C ILE A 130 -1.44 -7.33 3.54
N LEU A 131 -0.89 -6.46 4.40
CA LEU A 131 0.27 -6.80 5.23
C LEU A 131 -0.01 -7.95 6.21
N LEU A 132 -1.23 -8.01 6.74
CA LEU A 132 -1.65 -9.05 7.67
C LEU A 132 -1.81 -10.42 6.98
N HIS A 133 -2.36 -10.46 5.77
CA HIS A 133 -2.66 -11.71 5.07
C HIS A 133 -1.56 -12.18 4.10
N ASP A 134 -0.70 -11.29 3.58
CA ASP A 134 0.31 -11.61 2.55
C ASP A 134 1.25 -12.79 2.92
N PRO A 135 1.76 -12.91 4.17
CA PRO A 135 2.60 -14.04 4.58
C PRO A 135 1.87 -15.39 4.58
N HIS A 136 0.54 -15.37 4.65
CA HIS A 136 -0.31 -16.55 4.75
C HIS A 136 -1.05 -16.84 3.43
N ALA A 137 -0.87 -15.99 2.43
CA ALA A 137 -1.57 -16.10 1.16
C ALA A 137 -0.86 -17.08 0.23
N ASP A 138 -1.59 -18.13 -0.15
CA ASP A 138 -1.22 -19.05 -1.22
C ASP A 138 -2.13 -18.79 -2.42
N VAL A 139 -1.58 -18.13 -3.44
CA VAL A 139 -2.32 -17.70 -4.64
C VAL A 139 -2.61 -18.88 -5.58
N ARG A 140 -1.85 -19.98 -5.48
CA ARG A 140 -2.06 -21.17 -6.33
C ARG A 140 -3.13 -22.10 -5.77
N ARG A 141 -3.37 -22.03 -4.46
CA ARG A 141 -4.35 -22.88 -3.78
C ARG A 141 -5.74 -22.27 -3.85
N SER A 142 -6.67 -23.00 -4.48
CA SER A 142 -8.09 -22.67 -4.46
C SER A 142 -8.63 -22.61 -3.04
N GLY A 143 -9.46 -21.59 -2.75
CA GLY A 143 -10.07 -21.40 -1.43
C GLY A 143 -9.16 -20.81 -0.35
N CYS A 144 -7.96 -20.32 -0.69
CA CYS A 144 -7.13 -19.62 0.28
C CYS A 144 -7.75 -18.26 0.67
N ILE A 145 -8.31 -18.17 1.88
CA ILE A 145 -8.95 -16.96 2.41
C ILE A 145 -7.98 -15.77 2.43
N SER A 146 -6.73 -15.99 2.84
CA SER A 146 -5.71 -14.94 2.84
C SER A 146 -5.41 -14.41 1.44
N ALA A 147 -5.37 -15.28 0.42
CA ALA A 147 -5.20 -14.86 -0.97
C ALA A 147 -6.39 -14.01 -1.45
N LEU A 148 -7.63 -14.43 -1.11
CA LEU A 148 -8.84 -13.67 -1.42
C LEU A 148 -8.86 -12.30 -0.73
N ARG A 149 -8.43 -12.23 0.54
CA ARG A 149 -8.33 -10.98 1.30
C ARG A 149 -7.36 -9.99 0.66
N ILE A 150 -6.14 -10.43 0.32
CA ILE A 150 -5.14 -9.53 -0.26
C ILE A 150 -5.53 -9.04 -1.67
N VAL A 151 -6.15 -9.88 -2.51
CA VAL A 151 -6.52 -9.46 -3.87
C VAL A 151 -7.71 -8.51 -3.85
N THR A 152 -8.68 -8.73 -2.96
CA THR A 152 -9.81 -7.82 -2.75
C THR A 152 -9.31 -6.46 -2.29
N ALA A 153 -8.42 -6.44 -1.27
CA ALA A 153 -7.85 -5.20 -0.77
C ALA A 153 -6.99 -4.48 -1.84
N ALA A 154 -6.19 -5.21 -2.61
CA ALA A 154 -5.40 -4.64 -3.69
C ALA A 154 -6.27 -4.01 -4.79
N ARG A 155 -7.38 -4.65 -5.16
CA ARG A 155 -8.35 -4.08 -6.11
C ARG A 155 -9.06 -2.86 -5.54
N SER A 156 -9.45 -2.85 -4.28
CA SER A 156 -10.01 -1.65 -3.66
C SER A 156 -9.01 -0.47 -3.62
N ILE A 157 -7.71 -0.73 -3.50
CA ILE A 157 -6.66 0.30 -3.64
C ILE A 157 -6.57 0.80 -5.08
N LEU A 158 -6.65 -0.11 -6.05
CA LEU A 158 -6.66 0.22 -7.48
C LEU A 158 -7.89 1.07 -7.85
N ASP A 159 -9.08 0.73 -7.33
CA ASP A 159 -10.31 1.49 -7.55
C ASP A 159 -10.17 2.93 -7.03
N LEU A 160 -9.64 3.11 -5.81
CA LEU A 160 -9.32 4.44 -5.27
C LEU A 160 -8.28 5.18 -6.12
N ALA A 161 -7.29 4.48 -6.66
CA ALA A 161 -6.30 5.06 -7.57
C ALA A 161 -6.94 5.53 -8.89
N TYR A 162 -7.87 4.76 -9.46
CA TYR A 162 -8.66 5.17 -10.62
C TYR A 162 -9.51 6.39 -10.31
N GLU A 163 -10.24 6.39 -9.19
CA GLU A 163 -11.08 7.51 -8.78
C GLU A 163 -10.25 8.80 -8.68
N VAL A 164 -9.13 8.81 -7.95
CA VAL A 164 -8.32 10.03 -7.80
C VAL A 164 -7.72 10.49 -9.13
N CYS A 165 -7.28 9.55 -9.98
CA CYS A 165 -6.71 9.87 -11.29
C CYS A 165 -7.75 10.32 -12.32
N SER A 166 -9.04 10.05 -12.09
CA SER A 166 -10.14 10.52 -12.93
C SER A 166 -10.57 11.97 -12.62
N THR A 167 -10.09 12.53 -11.51
CA THR A 167 -10.34 13.93 -11.14
C THR A 167 -9.34 14.89 -11.78
N SER A 168 -9.58 16.19 -11.64
CA SER A 168 -8.61 17.24 -12.00
C SER A 168 -7.50 17.44 -10.97
N PHE A 169 -7.42 16.60 -9.93
CA PHE A 169 -6.41 16.70 -8.88
C PHE A 169 -5.01 16.37 -9.41
N ASP A 170 -4.02 17.19 -9.09
CA ASP A 170 -2.62 16.91 -9.41
C ASP A 170 -2.10 15.79 -8.48
N VAL A 171 -2.11 14.55 -8.99
CA VAL A 171 -1.69 13.35 -8.24
C VAL A 171 -0.27 13.45 -7.68
N THR A 172 0.59 14.31 -8.23
CA THR A 172 1.95 14.50 -7.72
C THR A 172 2.01 15.24 -6.38
N LEU A 173 0.89 15.81 -5.93
CA LEU A 173 0.71 16.41 -4.59
C LEU A 173 0.26 15.40 -3.54
N LEU A 174 -0.10 14.17 -3.93
CA LEU A 174 -0.47 13.12 -2.99
C LEU A 174 0.66 12.80 -2.02
N ASP A 175 0.27 12.33 -0.83
CA ASP A 175 1.22 11.92 0.20
C ASP A 175 2.11 10.78 -0.33
N PRO A 176 3.43 10.79 -0.08
CA PRO A 176 4.32 9.71 -0.49
C PRO A 176 3.84 8.31 -0.06
N PHE A 177 3.11 8.20 1.04
CA PHE A 177 2.48 6.97 1.51
C PHE A 177 1.48 6.39 0.50
N CYS A 178 0.80 7.20 -0.31
CA CYS A 178 -0.08 6.74 -1.38
C CYS A 178 0.69 5.89 -2.39
N SER A 179 1.88 6.35 -2.80
CA SER A 179 2.73 5.61 -3.73
C SER A 179 3.21 4.28 -3.17
N PHE A 180 3.44 4.21 -1.85
CA PHE A 180 3.76 2.96 -1.16
C PHE A 180 2.57 1.99 -1.15
N CYS A 181 1.36 2.47 -0.84
CA CYS A 181 0.15 1.65 -0.88
C CYS A 181 -0.12 1.08 -2.27
N TRP A 182 0.01 1.92 -3.30
CA TRP A 182 -0.15 1.53 -4.70
C TRP A 182 0.88 0.49 -5.12
N PHE A 183 2.14 0.66 -4.70
CA PHE A 183 3.20 -0.31 -4.95
C PHE A 183 2.90 -1.65 -4.29
N VAL A 184 2.51 -1.67 -3.02
CA VAL A 184 2.18 -2.91 -2.30
C VAL A 184 0.99 -3.63 -2.93
N ALA A 185 -0.07 -2.91 -3.31
CA ALA A 185 -1.21 -3.48 -4.04
C ALA A 185 -0.78 -4.08 -5.38
N SER A 186 0.05 -3.36 -6.15
CA SER A 186 0.57 -3.83 -7.43
C SER A 186 1.40 -5.10 -7.27
N ARG A 187 2.22 -5.22 -6.21
CA ARG A 187 2.95 -6.46 -5.92
C ARG A 187 2.02 -7.65 -5.71
N VAL A 188 0.88 -7.46 -5.07
CA VAL A 188 -0.15 -8.50 -4.95
C VAL A 188 -0.68 -8.86 -6.33
N LEU A 189 -1.08 -7.88 -7.14
CA LEU A 189 -1.59 -8.12 -8.50
C LEU A 189 -0.57 -8.87 -9.38
N VAL A 190 0.73 -8.60 -9.27
CA VAL A 190 1.77 -9.37 -9.99
C VAL A 190 1.77 -10.86 -9.59
N ARG A 191 1.54 -11.20 -8.32
CA ARG A 191 1.43 -12.61 -7.88
C ARG A 191 0.23 -13.30 -8.54
N PHE A 192 -0.89 -12.59 -8.68
CA PHE A 192 -2.09 -13.09 -9.36
C PHE A 192 -1.92 -13.16 -10.88
N LEU A 193 -1.20 -12.21 -11.48
CA LEU A 193 -0.85 -12.25 -12.90
C LEU A 193 -0.02 -13.49 -13.21
N GLN A 194 0.99 -13.77 -12.38
CA GLN A 194 1.81 -14.97 -12.51
C GLN A 194 0.96 -16.24 -12.44
N ALA A 195 0.07 -16.35 -11.45
CA ALA A 195 -0.83 -17.50 -11.34
C ALA A 195 -1.80 -17.64 -12.53
N ALA A 196 -2.31 -16.53 -13.06
CA ALA A 196 -3.16 -16.53 -14.25
C ALA A 196 -2.41 -16.98 -15.51
N MET A 197 -1.13 -16.58 -15.66
CA MET A 197 -0.26 -17.04 -16.73
C MET A 197 0.00 -18.54 -16.65
N ASP A 198 0.22 -19.09 -15.45
CA ASP A 198 0.47 -20.52 -15.28
C ASP A 198 -0.73 -21.39 -15.67
N VAL A 199 -1.95 -20.86 -15.52
CA VAL A 199 -3.20 -21.52 -15.93
C VAL A 199 -3.58 -21.17 -17.39
N ASN A 200 -2.78 -20.34 -18.09
CA ASN A 200 -3.03 -19.86 -19.44
C ASN A 200 -4.40 -19.15 -19.60
N ASN A 201 -4.85 -18.42 -18.58
CA ASN A 201 -6.08 -17.63 -18.65
C ASN A 201 -5.79 -16.27 -19.30
N THR A 202 -5.89 -16.21 -20.62
CA THR A 202 -5.55 -15.01 -21.42
C THR A 202 -6.35 -13.78 -21.03
N ASP A 203 -7.63 -13.93 -20.70
CA ASP A 203 -8.51 -12.81 -20.35
C ASP A 203 -8.06 -12.18 -19.04
N GLN A 204 -7.85 -12.98 -17.99
CA GLN A 204 -7.34 -12.48 -16.72
C GLN A 204 -5.94 -11.89 -16.84
N VAL A 205 -5.08 -12.48 -17.66
CA VAL A 205 -3.73 -11.96 -17.94
C VAL A 205 -3.80 -10.57 -18.57
N SER A 206 -4.69 -10.37 -19.55
CA SER A 206 -4.86 -9.07 -20.21
C SER A 206 -5.35 -7.99 -19.25
N THR A 207 -6.35 -8.31 -18.42
CA THR A 207 -6.89 -7.39 -17.41
C THR A 207 -5.83 -7.00 -16.39
N LEU A 208 -5.16 -7.98 -15.78
CA LEU A 208 -4.14 -7.72 -14.75
C LEU A 208 -2.94 -6.93 -15.29
N ARG A 209 -2.55 -7.13 -16.55
CA ARG A 209 -1.51 -6.32 -17.20
C ARG A 209 -1.94 -4.86 -17.33
N ALA A 210 -3.14 -4.60 -17.83
CA ALA A 210 -3.67 -3.25 -17.95
C ALA A 210 -3.76 -2.53 -16.58
N GLU A 211 -4.24 -3.23 -15.56
CA GLU A 211 -4.29 -2.70 -14.18
C GLU A 211 -2.90 -2.35 -13.64
N LEU A 212 -1.90 -3.22 -13.87
CA LEU A 212 -0.52 -2.99 -13.44
C LEU A 212 0.16 -1.85 -14.20
N GLU A 213 -0.08 -1.74 -15.51
CA GLU A 213 0.42 -0.64 -16.33
C GLU A 213 -0.14 0.71 -15.85
N PHE A 214 -1.44 0.77 -15.56
CA PHE A 214 -2.07 1.95 -14.98
C PHE A 214 -1.40 2.34 -13.64
N MET A 215 -1.26 1.38 -12.72
CA MET A 215 -0.67 1.63 -11.40
C MET A 215 0.79 2.07 -11.49
N GLN A 216 1.58 1.42 -12.35
CA GLN A 216 2.96 1.81 -12.61
C GLN A 216 3.03 3.25 -13.13
N GLY A 217 2.22 3.60 -14.13
CA GLY A 217 2.15 4.97 -14.65
C GLY A 217 1.75 5.99 -13.59
N ALA A 218 0.77 5.66 -12.74
CA ALA A 218 0.35 6.53 -11.64
C ALA A 218 1.46 6.75 -10.61
N ILE A 219 2.16 5.68 -10.18
CA ILE A 219 3.30 5.78 -9.26
C ILE A 219 4.43 6.61 -9.88
N MET A 220 4.73 6.40 -11.16
CA MET A 220 5.77 7.14 -11.89
C MET A 220 5.46 8.63 -12.04
N ARG A 221 4.17 9.01 -12.18
CA ARG A 221 3.75 10.42 -12.15
C ARG A 221 4.07 11.07 -10.81
N ILE A 222 3.70 10.44 -9.69
CA ILE A 222 4.12 10.92 -8.34
C ILE A 222 5.65 11.00 -8.26
N GLY A 223 6.32 10.04 -8.88
CA GLY A 223 7.77 9.97 -9.03
C GLY A 223 8.42 11.22 -9.60
N GLN A 224 7.72 12.04 -10.40
CA GLN A 224 8.26 13.29 -10.94
C GLN A 224 8.68 14.29 -9.86
N ARG A 225 8.02 14.25 -8.68
CA ARG A 225 8.33 15.12 -7.53
C ARG A 225 8.90 14.36 -6.33
N VAL A 226 8.61 13.05 -6.22
CA VAL A 226 9.00 12.23 -5.08
C VAL A 226 9.93 11.10 -5.54
N PRO A 227 11.26 11.21 -5.35
CA PRO A 227 12.22 10.20 -5.79
C PRO A 227 11.93 8.78 -5.26
N LEU A 228 11.37 8.68 -4.06
CA LEU A 228 10.97 7.39 -3.48
C LEU A 228 9.85 6.72 -4.30
N ALA A 229 8.86 7.49 -4.77
CA ALA A 229 7.79 6.98 -5.62
C ALA A 229 8.34 6.51 -6.98
N PHE A 230 9.28 7.24 -7.56
CA PHE A 230 9.97 6.82 -8.78
C PHE A 230 10.67 5.46 -8.60
N ARG A 231 11.35 5.27 -7.45
CA ARG A 231 11.98 3.99 -7.12
C ARG A 231 10.95 2.86 -7.03
N TYR A 232 9.78 3.09 -6.44
CA TYR A 232 8.70 2.10 -6.41
C TYR A 232 8.21 1.74 -7.81
N GLY A 233 8.06 2.73 -8.71
CA GLY A 233 7.69 2.49 -10.10
C GLY A 233 8.70 1.61 -10.85
N LYS A 234 10.00 1.87 -10.67
CA LYS A 234 11.06 1.00 -11.22
C LYS A 234 11.05 -0.40 -10.61
N MET A 235 10.95 -0.51 -9.28
CA MET A 235 10.88 -1.81 -8.61
C MET A 235 9.68 -2.63 -9.06
N LEU A 236 8.54 -1.99 -9.36
CA LEU A 236 7.36 -2.66 -9.92
C LEU A 236 7.63 -3.15 -11.34
N ASN A 237 8.25 -2.32 -12.18
CA ASN A 237 8.65 -2.71 -13.54
C ASN A 237 9.54 -3.96 -13.53
N ASP A 238 10.58 -3.93 -12.69
CA ASP A 238 11.54 -5.02 -12.56
C ASP A 238 10.83 -6.28 -12.05
N LEU A 239 9.89 -6.14 -11.12
CA LEU A 239 9.11 -7.26 -10.61
C LEU A 239 8.23 -7.91 -11.69
N ILE A 240 7.58 -7.10 -12.53
CA ILE A 240 6.77 -7.58 -13.66
C ILE A 240 7.67 -8.31 -14.65
N ALA A 241 8.78 -7.68 -15.06
CA ALA A 241 9.74 -8.25 -16.00
C ALA A 241 10.29 -9.60 -15.52
N ASN A 242 10.68 -9.68 -14.25
CA ASN A 242 11.27 -10.88 -13.66
C ASN A 242 10.27 -12.04 -13.51
N ARG A 243 8.97 -11.76 -13.29
CA ARG A 243 7.96 -12.81 -13.02
C ARG A 243 7.10 -13.18 -14.22
N CYS A 244 6.86 -12.23 -15.12
CA CYS A 244 5.84 -12.32 -16.17
C CYS A 244 6.42 -12.07 -17.59
N GLY A 245 7.74 -11.90 -17.70
CA GLY A 245 8.42 -11.54 -18.94
C GLY A 245 8.37 -10.04 -19.23
N PRO A 246 9.08 -9.57 -20.26
CA PRO A 246 9.22 -8.14 -20.55
C PRO A 246 7.85 -7.47 -20.75
N SER A 247 7.66 -6.34 -20.07
CA SER A 247 6.56 -5.42 -20.34
C SER A 247 6.86 -4.64 -21.62
N THR A 248 5.87 -4.40 -22.47
CA THR A 248 6.05 -3.80 -23.81
C THR A 248 6.27 -2.28 -23.76
N GLN A 249 6.28 -1.64 -22.59
CA GLN A 249 6.29 -0.18 -22.48
C GLN A 249 7.68 0.47 -22.45
N ALA A 250 7.77 1.65 -23.07
CA ALA A 250 8.93 2.54 -23.05
C ALA A 250 9.09 3.19 -21.66
N ILE A 251 10.26 3.05 -21.06
CA ILE A 251 10.60 3.66 -19.78
C ILE A 251 10.69 5.18 -19.97
N ILE A 252 9.91 5.95 -19.21
CA ILE A 252 10.13 7.39 -19.07
C ILE A 252 11.42 7.57 -18.26
N GLU A 253 12.53 7.88 -18.93
CA GLU A 253 13.76 8.31 -18.27
C GLU A 253 13.53 9.68 -17.62
N LEU A 254 13.28 9.68 -16.31
CA LEU A 254 13.35 10.89 -15.52
C LEU A 254 14.81 11.16 -15.18
N ASN A 255 15.38 12.16 -15.83
CA ASN A 255 16.67 12.72 -15.46
C ASN A 255 16.46 13.64 -14.26
N PHE A 256 16.60 13.10 -13.05
CA PHE A 256 16.73 13.96 -11.87
C PHE A 256 18.07 14.66 -12.00
N PRO A 257 18.13 16.00 -12.05
CA PRO A 257 19.39 16.70 -11.89
C PRO A 257 19.93 16.33 -10.52
N ARG A 258 20.85 15.36 -10.46
CA ARG A 258 21.78 15.29 -9.34
C ARG A 258 22.58 16.58 -9.46
N THR A 259 22.42 17.48 -8.51
CA THR A 259 23.43 18.50 -8.25
C THR A 259 24.70 17.77 -7.84
N THR A 260 25.51 17.35 -8.81
CA THR A 260 26.83 16.77 -8.58
C THR A 260 27.87 17.82 -8.17
N ASP A 261 27.50 19.10 -8.17
CA ASP A 261 28.43 20.21 -7.93
C ASP A 261 28.23 20.93 -6.58
N GLU A 262 27.33 20.45 -5.72
CA GLU A 262 27.27 20.88 -4.31
C GLU A 262 27.60 19.71 -3.38
N VAL A 263 28.80 19.16 -3.54
CA VAL A 263 29.56 18.64 -2.38
C VAL A 263 30.08 19.85 -1.60
N LEU A 264 29.15 20.67 -1.09
CA LEU A 264 29.44 21.69 -0.10
C LEU A 264 29.19 21.05 1.27
N ASP A 265 30.29 20.52 1.81
CA ASP A 265 30.64 20.51 3.23
C ASP A 265 29.46 20.42 4.22
N MET A 266 28.83 19.24 4.26
CA MET A 266 27.92 18.86 5.35
C MET A 266 28.67 18.68 6.68
N GLY A 267 30.02 18.75 6.68
CA GLY A 267 30.87 18.75 7.87
C GLY A 267 30.86 20.09 8.61
N ALA A 268 30.87 21.20 7.88
CA ALA A 268 30.85 22.55 8.47
C ALA A 268 29.61 22.82 9.35
N TRP A 269 28.45 22.27 8.98
CA TRP A 269 27.22 22.46 9.76
C TRP A 269 27.18 21.65 11.06
N PHE A 270 27.96 20.56 11.17
CA PHE A 270 28.01 19.73 12.37
C PHE A 270 29.13 20.16 13.35
N GLU A 271 30.14 20.90 12.88
CA GLU A 271 31.18 21.48 13.75
C GLU A 271 30.77 22.80 14.39
N GLU A 272 29.85 23.57 13.80
CA GLU A 272 29.40 24.84 14.38
C GLU A 272 28.44 24.68 15.58
N SER A 273 27.91 23.47 15.81
CA SER A 273 27.08 23.16 16.99
C SER A 273 27.88 22.71 18.22
N SER A 274 29.21 22.59 18.12
CA SER A 274 30.07 22.09 19.21
C SER A 274 30.73 23.20 20.06
N SER A 275 30.48 24.48 19.80
CA SER A 275 31.18 25.60 20.46
C SER A 275 30.34 26.42 21.46
N LEU A 276 29.06 26.08 21.68
CA LEU A 276 28.24 26.70 22.73
C LEU A 276 28.19 25.82 23.99
N HIS A 277 29.34 25.64 24.64
CA HIS A 277 29.40 25.17 26.03
C HIS A 277 29.74 26.37 26.92
N GLU A 278 28.71 27.11 27.32
CA GLU A 278 28.77 28.13 28.34
C GLU A 278 29.09 27.46 29.70
N PRO A 279 30.16 27.84 30.42
CA PRO A 279 30.46 27.25 31.72
C PRO A 279 29.51 27.83 32.78
N LEU A 280 28.53 27.02 33.19
CA LEU A 280 27.71 27.29 34.36
C LEU A 280 28.60 27.40 35.60
N GLY A 281 28.65 28.63 36.13
CA GLY A 281 29.34 28.98 37.35
C GLY A 281 28.85 28.16 38.55
N GLN A 282 29.79 27.44 39.15
CA GLN A 282 30.19 27.57 40.55
C GLN A 282 29.17 28.26 41.48
N GLN A 283 28.34 27.48 42.19
CA GLN A 283 27.64 27.99 43.37
C GLN A 283 27.47 26.96 44.49
N ALA A 284 28.26 27.24 45.54
CA ALA A 284 28.01 27.15 46.98
C ALA A 284 27.83 25.78 47.71
N ASP A 285 28.82 25.54 48.57
CA ASP A 285 28.85 24.70 49.76
C ASP A 285 27.60 24.78 50.67
N PRO A 286 27.08 23.64 51.18
CA PRO A 286 26.11 23.63 52.26
C PRO A 286 26.76 23.22 53.58
N ARG A 287 27.59 24.09 54.19
CA ARG A 287 28.01 23.94 55.60
C ARG A 287 28.26 25.31 56.27
N SER A 288 27.36 25.65 57.20
CA SER A 288 27.43 26.64 58.30
C SER A 288 26.14 27.47 58.26
N PHE A 289 25.23 27.44 59.24
CA PHE A 289 25.42 27.81 60.63
C PHE A 289 24.39 27.14 61.54
N MET A 290 24.86 26.65 62.69
CA MET A 290 24.10 26.64 63.93
C MET A 290 24.25 28.01 64.64
N THR A 291 23.27 28.32 65.48
CA THR A 291 23.33 28.97 66.81
C THR A 291 22.77 30.41 67.01
N VAL A 292 21.97 30.48 68.09
CA VAL A 292 21.60 31.58 69.02
C VAL A 292 20.42 32.50 68.67
N GLY A 293 19.42 32.47 69.56
CA GLY A 293 18.28 33.37 69.66
C GLY A 293 17.15 32.73 70.43
#